data_AF-A0A4Y2PBC7-F1
#
_entry.id   AF-A0A4Y2PBC7-F1
#
_cell.length_a   1.000
_cell.length_b   1.000
_cell.length_c   1.000
_cell.angle_alpha   90.00
_cell.angle_beta   90.00
_cell.angle_gamma   90.00
#
_symmetry.space_group_name_H-M   'P 1'
#
loop_
_entity.id
_entity.type
_entity.pdbx_description
1 polymer ?
#
loop_
_entity_poly.entity_id
_entity_poly.type
_entity_poly.pdbx_seq_one_letter_code
_entity_poly.pdbx_strand_id
1 'polypeptide(L)'
;MSEESKLIATSPMYQQLRSPSIFRGDGGEDPIKLLKEYDRVAKFNKWGNMMCLANGYFFLDGTAKQWYVNHEDILNSWKAFKTGISGLFGDRQKYSRKPE
;
A
#
# COMPACT_ATOMS: atom_id res chain seq x y z
N MET A 1 -21.09 -30.36 -41.71
CA MET A 1 -22.13 -30.05 -40.70
C MET A 1 -21.89 -30.94 -39.50
N SER A 2 -21.38 -30.55 -38.34
CA SER A 2 -20.56 -29.44 -37.84
C SER A 2 -20.01 -30.03 -36.54
N GLU A 3 -18.69 -30.04 -36.37
CA GLU A 3 -18.07 -30.44 -35.11
C GLU A 3 -18.57 -29.51 -34.01
N GLU A 4 -19.28 -30.05 -33.03
CA GLU A 4 -19.57 -29.37 -31.77
C GLU A 4 -18.24 -29.13 -31.05
N SER A 5 -17.67 -27.97 -31.35
CA SER A 5 -16.56 -27.40 -30.60
C SER A 5 -17.04 -27.23 -29.16
N LYS A 6 -16.65 -28.15 -28.29
CA LYS A 6 -16.76 -28.00 -26.84
C LYS A 6 -16.04 -26.70 -26.48
N LEU A 7 -16.83 -25.66 -26.26
CA LEU A 7 -16.37 -24.42 -25.66
C LEU A 7 -15.77 -24.80 -24.31
N ILE A 8 -14.45 -24.90 -24.25
CA ILE A 8 -13.72 -24.88 -22.99
C ILE A 8 -14.00 -23.50 -22.43
N ALA A 9 -15.03 -23.39 -21.59
CA ALA A 9 -15.33 -22.20 -20.84
C ALA A 9 -14.14 -21.97 -19.89
N THR A 10 -13.13 -21.25 -20.36
CA THR A 10 -12.11 -20.64 -19.51
C THR A 10 -12.84 -19.60 -18.67
N SER A 11 -13.34 -20.05 -17.51
CA SER A 11 -13.82 -19.16 -16.47
C SER A 11 -12.73 -18.11 -16.24
N PRO A 12 -13.05 -16.80 -16.29
CA PRO A 12 -12.04 -15.79 -15.98
C PRO A 12 -11.53 -16.11 -14.58
N MET A 13 -10.24 -16.38 -14.46
CA MET A 13 -9.59 -16.50 -13.17
C MET A 13 -9.83 -15.17 -12.45
N TYR A 14 -10.82 -15.10 -11.56
CA TYR A 14 -11.03 -13.98 -10.67
C TYR A 14 -9.81 -13.92 -9.77
N GLN A 15 -8.80 -13.15 -10.19
CA GLN A 15 -7.57 -13.01 -9.43
C GLN A 15 -7.92 -12.31 -8.12
N GLN A 16 -7.86 -13.07 -7.02
CA GLN A 16 -8.13 -12.55 -5.69
C GLN A 16 -7.20 -11.37 -5.39
N LEU A 17 -7.77 -10.23 -5.01
CA LEU A 17 -6.99 -9.07 -4.62
C LEU A 17 -6.10 -9.42 -3.42
N ARG A 18 -4.85 -8.96 -3.47
CA ARG A 18 -3.92 -9.04 -2.35
C ARG A 18 -4.02 -7.77 -1.51
N SER A 19 -3.70 -7.87 -0.23
CA SER A 19 -3.63 -6.71 0.67
C SER A 19 -2.19 -6.52 1.14
N PRO A 20 -1.67 -5.28 1.20
CA PRO A 20 -0.45 -4.98 1.92
C PRO A 20 -0.61 -5.24 3.41
N SER A 21 0.52 -5.39 4.11
CA SER A 21 0.57 -5.40 5.57
C SER A 21 0.08 -4.08 6.17
N ILE A 22 -0.55 -4.15 7.35
CA ILE A 22 -0.91 -2.97 8.14
C ILE A 22 0.36 -2.30 8.65
N PHE A 23 0.42 -0.97 8.56
CA PHE A 23 1.49 -0.16 9.12
C PHE A 23 0.98 0.70 10.26
N ARG A 24 1.60 0.56 11.43
CA ARG A 24 1.25 1.30 12.65
C ARG A 24 2.08 2.56 12.81
N GLY A 25 3.29 2.57 12.23
CA GLY A 25 4.24 3.68 12.36
C GLY A 25 4.92 3.74 13.73
N ASP A 26 4.96 2.61 14.44
CA ASP A 26 5.62 2.41 15.73
C ASP A 26 6.48 1.12 15.70
N GLY A 27 7.08 0.73 16.83
CA GLY A 27 7.72 -0.59 16.98
C GLY A 27 8.94 -0.87 16.09
N GLY A 28 9.55 0.15 15.47
CA GLY A 28 10.67 -0.02 14.54
C GLY A 28 10.26 -0.46 13.12
N GLU A 29 8.97 -0.38 12.78
CA GLU A 29 8.48 -0.65 11.42
C GLU A 29 9.16 0.27 10.40
N ASP A 30 9.56 -0.30 9.26
CA ASP A 30 10.26 0.42 8.19
C ASP A 30 9.30 0.90 7.10
N PRO A 31 9.09 2.22 6.97
CA PRO A 31 8.20 2.77 5.95
C PRO A 31 8.70 2.48 4.53
N ILE A 32 10.01 2.34 4.30
CA ILE A 32 10.55 2.00 2.98
C ILE A 32 10.24 0.55 2.63
N LYS A 33 10.33 -0.36 3.60
CA LYS A 33 9.94 -1.76 3.43
C LYS A 33 8.43 -1.87 3.14
N LEU A 34 7.60 -1.14 3.89
CA LEU A 34 6.16 -1.07 3.66
C LEU A 34 5.85 -0.59 2.24
N LEU A 35 6.43 0.52 1.80
CA LEU A 35 6.16 1.08 0.47
C LEU A 35 6.56 0.11 -0.65
N LYS A 36 7.67 -0.61 -0.49
CA LYS A 36 8.08 -1.66 -1.44
C LYS A 36 7.08 -2.82 -1.50
N GLU A 37 6.52 -3.22 -0.37
CA GLU A 37 5.46 -4.24 -0.31
C GLU A 37 4.17 -3.74 -0.97
N TYR A 38 3.77 -2.51 -0.65
CA TYR A 38 2.59 -1.86 -1.23
C TYR A 38 2.70 -1.78 -2.76
N ASP A 39 3.85 -1.37 -3.30
CA ASP A 39 4.08 -1.30 -4.75
C ASP A 39 3.98 -2.69 -5.42
N ARG A 40 4.40 -3.78 -4.75
CA ARG A 40 4.22 -5.15 -5.27
C ARG A 40 2.75 -5.56 -5.31
N VAL A 41 2.00 -5.27 -4.24
CA VAL A 41 0.56 -5.56 -4.17
C VAL A 41 -0.21 -4.74 -5.19
N ALA A 42 0.07 -3.44 -5.30
CA ALA A 42 -0.51 -2.56 -6.30
C ALA A 42 -0.25 -3.06 -7.71
N LYS A 43 0.98 -3.51 -8.01
CA LYS A 43 1.32 -4.12 -9.31
C LYS A 43 0.51 -5.39 -9.57
N PHE A 44 0.41 -6.29 -8.58
CA PHE A 44 -0.37 -7.53 -8.71
C PHE A 44 -1.87 -7.24 -8.94
N ASN A 45 -2.41 -6.29 -8.18
CA ASN A 45 -3.82 -5.88 -8.24
C ASN A 45 -4.12 -4.91 -9.39
N LYS A 46 -3.11 -4.48 -10.16
CA LYS A 46 -3.22 -3.46 -11.22
C LYS A 46 -3.80 -2.13 -10.74
N TRP A 47 -3.46 -1.72 -9.51
CA TRP A 47 -3.87 -0.43 -8.97
C TRP A 47 -3.08 0.72 -9.59
N GLY A 48 -3.79 1.70 -10.14
CA GLY A 48 -3.23 3.00 -10.49
C GLY A 48 -3.06 3.91 -9.27
N ASN A 49 -2.41 5.06 -9.44
CA ASN A 49 -2.10 5.99 -8.34
C ASN A 49 -3.32 6.41 -7.51
N MET A 50 -4.47 6.65 -8.15
CA MET A 50 -5.71 7.01 -7.43
C MET A 50 -6.19 5.86 -6.54
N MET A 51 -6.18 4.63 -7.06
CA MET A 51 -6.53 3.44 -6.27
C MET A 51 -5.54 3.20 -5.15
N CYS A 52 -4.24 3.38 -5.38
CA CYS A 52 -3.24 3.28 -4.32
C CYS A 52 -3.50 4.28 -3.19
N LEU A 53 -3.82 5.54 -3.53
CA LEU A 53 -4.11 6.57 -2.55
C LEU A 53 -5.40 6.27 -1.77
N ALA A 54 -6.49 5.93 -2.47
CA ALA A 54 -7.77 5.60 -1.85
C ALA A 54 -7.68 4.40 -0.91
N ASN A 55 -6.86 3.41 -1.26
CA ASN A 55 -6.62 2.24 -0.42
C ASN A 55 -5.63 2.51 0.73
N GLY A 56 -4.76 3.51 0.59
CA GLY A 56 -3.63 3.74 1.50
C GLY A 56 -4.06 3.85 2.96
N TYR A 57 -5.15 4.59 3.21
CA TYR A 57 -5.74 4.77 4.55
C TYR A 57 -6.11 3.46 5.24
N PHE A 58 -6.65 2.48 4.50
CA PHE A 58 -7.12 1.21 5.07
C PHE A 58 -5.99 0.29 5.54
N PHE A 59 -4.77 0.54 5.06
CA PHE A 59 -3.57 -0.21 5.46
C PHE A 59 -2.73 0.53 6.49
N LEU A 60 -3.27 1.59 7.10
CA LEU A 60 -2.68 2.29 8.23
C LEU A 60 -3.45 1.98 9.51
N ASP A 61 -2.72 1.90 10.62
CA ASP A 61 -3.27 1.86 11.96
C ASP A 61 -2.44 2.74 12.92
N GLY A 62 -2.90 2.88 14.16
CA GLY A 62 -2.17 3.55 15.24
C GLY A 62 -1.68 4.95 14.84
N THR A 63 -0.37 5.18 15.06
CA THR A 63 0.26 6.48 14.84
C THR A 63 0.28 6.89 13.38
N ALA A 64 0.47 5.93 12.46
CA ALA A 64 0.46 6.20 11.02
C ALA A 64 -0.91 6.62 10.52
N LYS A 65 -1.98 5.99 11.03
CA LYS A 65 -3.35 6.37 10.69
C LYS A 65 -3.70 7.76 11.20
N GLN A 66 -3.36 8.07 12.45
CA GLN A 66 -3.57 9.41 13.01
C GLN A 66 -2.81 10.47 12.21
N TRP A 67 -1.56 10.18 11.82
CA TRP A 67 -0.78 11.07 10.97
C TRP A 67 -1.48 11.34 9.64
N TYR A 68 -2.00 10.30 8.97
CA TYR A 68 -2.70 10.45 7.70
C TYR A 68 -3.91 11.38 7.83
N VAL A 69 -4.78 11.12 8.82
CA VAL A 69 -5.97 11.94 9.08
C VAL A 69 -5.61 13.41 9.31
N ASN A 70 -4.51 13.67 10.03
CA ASN A 70 -4.06 15.03 10.31
C ASN A 70 -3.48 15.78 9.09
N HIS A 71 -3.16 15.07 8.01
CA HIS A 71 -2.54 15.63 6.80
C HIS A 71 -3.32 15.27 5.53
N GLU A 72 -4.56 14.80 5.65
CA GLU A 72 -5.34 14.23 4.54
C GLU A 72 -5.56 15.25 3.42
N ASP A 73 -5.72 16.53 3.77
CA ASP A 73 -5.88 17.66 2.87
C ASP A 73 -4.66 17.88 1.95
N ILE A 74 -3.46 17.63 2.47
CA ILE A 74 -2.21 17.77 1.71
C ILE A 74 -1.75 16.46 1.04
N LEU A 75 -2.23 15.31 1.50
CA LEU A 75 -1.92 13.98 0.94
C LEU A 75 -2.79 13.63 -0.28
N ASN A 76 -2.97 14.58 -1.20
CA ASN A 76 -3.85 14.46 -2.36
C ASN A 76 -3.29 13.67 -3.56
N SER A 77 -2.10 13.09 -3.42
CA SER A 77 -1.49 12.27 -4.47
C SER A 77 -0.71 11.10 -3.88
N TRP A 78 -0.62 9.99 -4.63
CA TRP A 78 0.20 8.85 -4.22
C TRP A 78 1.67 9.22 -3.99
N LYS A 79 2.18 10.20 -4.75
CA LYS A 79 3.53 10.73 -4.55
C LYS A 79 3.65 11.46 -3.22
N ALA A 80 2.73 12.36 -2.90
CA ALA A 80 2.70 13.08 -1.63
C ALA A 80 2.61 12.11 -0.44
N PHE A 81 1.76 11.09 -0.54
CA PHE A 81 1.66 10.01 0.45
C PHE A 81 2.99 9.31 0.68
N LYS A 82 3.65 8.83 -0.39
CA LYS A 82 4.95 8.14 -0.29
C LYS A 82 6.05 9.02 0.30
N THR A 83 6.09 10.29 -0.09
CA THR A 83 7.04 11.27 0.46
C THR A 83 6.77 11.52 1.94
N GLY A 84 5.52 11.72 2.34
CA GLY A 84 5.13 12.00 3.72
C GLY A 84 5.46 10.84 4.66
N ILE A 85 5.07 9.61 4.29
CA ILE A 85 5.29 8.43 5.14
C ILE A 85 6.79 8.11 5.27
N SER A 86 7.55 8.25 4.18
CA SER A 86 9.00 8.02 4.21
C SER A 86 9.73 9.08 5.01
N GLY A 87 9.33 10.35 4.90
CA GLY A 87 9.94 11.45 5.65
C GLY A 87 9.70 11.30 7.14
N LEU A 88 8.43 11.24 7.56
CA LEU A 88 8.08 11.25 8.98
C LEU A 88 8.58 9.99 9.71
N PHE A 89 8.28 8.81 9.17
CA PHE A 89 8.61 7.56 9.84
C PHE A 89 10.03 7.10 9.56
N GLY A 90 10.63 7.49 8.42
CA GLY A 90 12.02 7.18 8.11
C GLY A 90 12.98 7.96 8.99
N ASP A 91 12.68 9.23 9.30
CA ASP A 91 13.49 10.01 10.23
C ASP A 91 13.35 9.55 11.68
N ARG A 92 12.14 9.15 12.11
CA ARG A 92 11.93 8.55 13.45
C ARG A 92 12.78 7.30 13.69
N GLN A 93 13.03 6.49 12.65
CA GLN A 93 13.96 5.37 12.76
C GLN A 93 15.40 5.80 12.97
N LYS A 94 15.85 6.90 12.34
CA LYS A 94 17.22 7.41 12.50
C LYS A 94 17.47 7.87 13.94
N TYR A 95 16.48 8.51 14.57
CA TYR A 95 16.58 8.96 15.96
C TYR A 95 16.44 7.83 16.98
N SER A 96 15.68 6.77 16.68
CA SER A 96 15.53 5.60 17.56
C SER A 96 16.75 4.66 17.54
N ARG A 97 17.63 4.78 16.53
CA ARG A 97 18.82 3.94 16.36
C ARG A 97 20.11 4.53 16.95
N LYS A 98 20.07 5.65 17.68
CA LYS A 98 21.25 6.10 18.44
C LYS A 98 21.42 5.18 19.67
N PRO A 99 22.49 4.37 19.76
CA PRO A 99 22.86 3.76 21.02
C PRO A 99 23.53 4.83 21.91
N GLU A 100 23.20 4.81 23.20
CA GLU A 100 24.08 5.34 24.24
C GLU A 100 25.40 4.56 24.28
#